data_AF-A0A943PL86-F1
#
_entry.id   AF-A0A943PL86-F1
#
_cell.length_a   1.000
_cell.length_b   1.000
_cell.length_c   1.000
_cell.angle_alpha   90.00
_cell.angle_beta   90.00
_cell.angle_gamma   90.00
#
_symmetry.space_group_name_H-M   'P 1'
#
loop_
_entity.id
_entity.type
_entity.pdbx_description
1 polymer ?
#
loop_
_entity_poly.entity_id
_entity_poly.type
_entity_poly.pdbx_seq_one_letter_code
_entity_poly.pdbx_strand_id
1 'polypeptide(L)'
;MNLYNQIKYNGYRINIYYDDDARSPREAYDNLGTLYTAHRRYRPEKEFDDHFDIDKVFEGHIGNFRESFLKEYIALPVYLYDHGGITISTSPFSCPWDSGFFGIIAVPLDKVRREYGWKNITAKRRKRIEGYLQDEISTLDNYYTGEVFGYRIMPESDDDNELDSCWGFYGTECMKELEAECRHIIDGQNKAVA
;
A
#
# COMPACT_ATOMS: atom_id res chain seq x y z
N MET A 1 -21.39 0.68 4.10
CA MET A 1 -20.49 0.59 5.27
C MET A 1 -20.74 -0.72 5.99
N ASN A 2 -19.89 -1.70 5.71
CA ASN A 2 -19.90 -3.00 6.39
C ASN A 2 -19.10 -2.88 7.69
N LEU A 3 -19.73 -3.13 8.85
CA LEU A 3 -19.04 -3.09 10.14
C LEU A 3 -18.05 -4.25 10.22
N TYR A 4 -16.78 -3.92 10.44
CA TYR A 4 -15.70 -4.89 10.66
C TYR A 4 -15.58 -5.27 12.13
N ASN A 5 -15.53 -4.27 13.01
CA ASN A 5 -15.36 -4.47 14.45
C ASN A 5 -15.96 -3.30 15.25
N GLN A 6 -16.28 -3.53 16.53
CA GLN A 6 -16.71 -2.49 17.45
C GLN A 6 -16.01 -2.65 18.80
N ILE A 7 -15.45 -1.55 19.30
CA ILE A 7 -14.74 -1.50 20.58
C ILE A 7 -15.41 -0.47 21.49
N LYS A 8 -15.69 -0.84 22.74
CA LYS A 8 -16.19 0.10 23.75
C LYS A 8 -15.03 0.66 24.57
N TYR A 9 -15.02 1.97 24.77
CA TYR A 9 -13.99 2.64 25.57
C TYR A 9 -14.48 3.96 26.17
N ASN A 10 -14.34 4.12 27.48
CA ASN A 10 -14.58 5.38 28.22
C ASN A 10 -15.92 6.07 27.87
N GLY A 11 -16.99 5.28 27.69
CA GLY A 11 -18.34 5.79 27.36
C GLY A 11 -18.60 6.02 25.87
N TYR A 12 -17.69 5.58 25.00
CA TYR A 12 -17.80 5.66 23.53
C TYR A 12 -17.70 4.27 22.89
N ARG A 13 -18.27 4.15 21.68
CA ARG A 13 -18.06 3.06 20.72
C ARG A 13 -17.14 3.54 19.61
N ILE A 14 -16.08 2.80 19.38
CA ILE A 14 -15.22 2.91 18.19
C ILE A 14 -15.74 1.86 17.21
N ASN A 15 -16.43 2.31 16.17
CA ASN A 15 -16.94 1.45 15.11
C ASN A 15 -15.93 1.45 13.96
N ILE A 16 -15.35 0.29 13.65
CA ILE A 16 -14.44 0.10 12.52
C ILE A 16 -15.23 -0.51 11.37
N TYR A 17 -15.15 0.09 10.19
CA TYR A 17 -15.86 -0.32 8.99
C TYR A 17 -14.86 -0.64 7.88
N TYR A 18 -15.28 -1.49 6.94
CA TYR A 18 -14.68 -1.51 5.61
C TYR A 18 -14.99 -0.20 4.89
N ASP A 19 -13.98 0.34 4.21
CA ASP A 19 -14.06 1.53 3.38
C ASP A 19 -14.29 1.13 1.92
N ASP A 20 -15.56 0.99 1.55
CA ASP A 20 -15.98 0.60 0.21
C ASP A 20 -15.74 1.72 -0.84
N ASP A 21 -15.44 2.96 -0.40
CA ASP A 21 -15.21 4.15 -1.22
C ASP A 21 -13.73 4.61 -1.19
N ALA A 22 -12.83 3.72 -0.79
CA ALA A 22 -11.40 4.01 -0.71
C ALA A 22 -10.82 4.47 -2.05
N ARG A 23 -9.91 5.44 -1.99
CA ARG A 23 -9.11 5.84 -3.17
C ARG A 23 -7.96 4.86 -3.37
N SER A 24 -7.40 4.79 -4.57
CA SER A 24 -6.18 4.00 -4.77
C SER A 24 -5.02 4.64 -3.99
N PRO A 25 -4.14 3.86 -3.32
CA PRO A 25 -2.96 4.41 -2.66
C PRO A 25 -1.95 4.99 -3.67
N ARG A 26 -2.06 4.65 -4.97
CA ARG A 26 -1.28 5.30 -6.04
C ARG A 26 -1.73 6.73 -6.33
N GLU A 27 -2.96 7.09 -5.96
CA GLU A 27 -3.53 8.44 -6.10
C GLU A 27 -3.55 9.21 -4.78
N ALA A 28 -3.70 8.50 -3.66
CA ALA A 28 -3.85 9.08 -2.34
C ALA A 28 -2.51 9.46 -1.68
N TYR A 29 -1.42 8.76 -2.01
CA TYR A 29 -0.11 8.91 -1.35
C TYR A 29 1.00 9.41 -2.29
N ASP A 30 1.99 10.09 -1.71
CA ASP A 30 3.24 10.42 -2.40
C ASP A 30 4.19 9.22 -2.32
N ASN A 31 4.19 8.42 -3.38
CA ASN A 31 4.91 7.15 -3.45
C ASN A 31 6.38 7.37 -3.87
N LEU A 32 7.30 6.60 -3.26
CA LEU A 32 8.71 6.61 -3.63
C LEU A 32 8.90 5.91 -4.98
N GLY A 33 8.34 4.71 -5.12
CA GLY A 33 8.38 3.92 -6.33
C GLY A 33 7.43 4.45 -7.40
N THR A 34 7.72 4.13 -8.66
CA THR A 34 6.76 4.20 -9.77
C THR A 34 6.45 2.78 -10.23
N LEU A 35 5.17 2.48 -10.38
CA LEU A 35 4.67 1.20 -10.84
C LEU A 35 4.49 1.23 -12.36
N TYR A 36 5.25 0.40 -13.05
CA TYR A 36 5.25 0.25 -14.50
C TYR A 36 4.60 -1.09 -14.87
N THR A 37 3.34 -1.05 -15.30
CA THR A 37 2.54 -2.26 -15.56
C THR A 37 2.58 -2.69 -17.01
N ALA A 38 2.76 -3.98 -17.24
CA ALA A 38 2.69 -4.65 -18.54
C ALA A 38 1.36 -5.43 -18.68
N HIS A 39 0.26 -4.86 -18.17
CA HIS A 39 -1.04 -5.52 -18.14
C HIS A 39 -2.11 -4.71 -18.90
N ARG A 40 -3.05 -5.41 -19.54
CA ARG A 40 -4.02 -4.78 -20.46
C ARG A 40 -5.21 -4.11 -19.75
N ARG A 41 -5.56 -4.58 -18.56
CA ARG A 41 -6.75 -4.11 -17.82
C ARG A 41 -6.36 -3.18 -16.67
N TYR A 42 -5.57 -3.69 -15.74
CA TYR A 42 -5.09 -2.93 -14.58
C TYR A 42 -3.81 -2.15 -14.90
N ARG A 43 -3.92 -0.81 -14.87
CA ARG A 43 -2.87 0.16 -15.24
C ARG A 43 -2.87 1.32 -14.24
N PRO A 44 -2.49 1.07 -12.98
CA PRO A 44 -2.67 2.00 -11.87
C PRO A 44 -1.76 3.24 -11.94
N GLU A 45 -0.73 3.27 -12.79
CA GLU A 45 0.17 4.43 -12.87
C GLU A 45 0.84 4.64 -14.24
N LYS A 46 1.86 3.84 -14.59
CA LYS A 46 2.59 3.95 -15.88
C LYS A 46 2.55 2.63 -16.64
N GLU A 47 2.46 2.72 -17.96
CA GLU A 47 2.66 1.56 -18.84
C GLU A 47 4.13 1.18 -18.90
N PHE A 48 4.43 -0.12 -18.80
CA PHE A 48 5.79 -0.63 -18.88
C PHE A 48 6.43 -0.36 -20.25
N ASP A 49 5.72 -0.72 -21.33
CA ASP A 49 6.25 -0.65 -22.70
C ASP A 49 6.50 0.79 -23.20
N ASP A 50 5.90 1.80 -22.55
CA ASP A 50 6.16 3.21 -22.83
C ASP A 50 7.51 3.69 -22.26
N HIS A 51 8.05 2.99 -21.27
CA HIS A 51 9.24 3.42 -20.51
C HIS A 51 10.41 2.48 -20.66
N PHE A 52 10.14 1.19 -20.87
CA PHE A 52 11.15 0.14 -20.84
C PHE A 52 10.98 -0.84 -21.99
N ASP A 53 12.14 -1.36 -22.40
CA ASP A 53 12.24 -2.52 -23.27
C ASP A 53 12.54 -3.74 -22.37
N ILE A 54 11.68 -4.76 -22.43
CA ILE A 54 11.75 -5.94 -21.56
C ILE A 54 13.14 -6.61 -21.62
N ASP A 55 13.77 -6.63 -22.80
CA ASP A 55 15.08 -7.24 -23.02
C ASP A 55 16.22 -6.41 -22.45
N LYS A 56 15.99 -5.13 -22.16
CA LYS A 56 16.93 -4.23 -21.46
C LYS A 56 16.73 -4.22 -19.94
N VAL A 57 15.57 -4.65 -19.46
CA VAL A 57 15.27 -4.75 -18.03
C VAL A 57 15.70 -6.11 -17.48
N PHE A 58 15.37 -7.20 -18.18
CA PHE A 58 15.61 -8.56 -17.70
C PHE A 58 16.64 -9.32 -18.55
N GLU A 59 17.28 -10.30 -17.93
CA GLU A 59 18.21 -11.23 -18.58
C GLU A 59 17.68 -12.66 -18.50
N GLY A 60 17.36 -13.25 -19.66
CA GLY A 60 16.90 -14.63 -19.80
C GLY A 60 15.46 -14.86 -19.35
N HIS A 61 15.16 -14.61 -18.07
CA HIS A 61 13.85 -14.84 -17.47
C HIS A 61 13.30 -13.57 -16.81
N ILE A 62 11.98 -13.37 -16.89
CA ILE A 62 11.29 -12.26 -16.22
C ILE A 62 11.53 -12.33 -14.70
N GLY A 63 11.88 -11.19 -14.12
CA GLY A 63 12.27 -11.07 -12.71
C GLY A 63 13.77 -11.13 -12.47
N ASN A 64 14.56 -11.63 -13.43
CA ASN A 64 16.03 -11.59 -13.36
C ASN A 64 16.54 -10.27 -13.93
N PHE A 65 16.61 -9.22 -13.11
CA PHE A 65 17.04 -7.89 -13.56
C PHE A 65 18.48 -7.87 -14.05
N ARG A 66 18.72 -7.18 -15.17
CA ARG A 66 20.07 -6.91 -15.65
C ARG A 66 20.84 -6.02 -14.69
N GLU A 67 22.13 -6.29 -14.52
CA GLU A 67 23.02 -5.43 -13.74
C GLU A 67 23.05 -3.98 -14.25
N SER A 68 22.95 -3.77 -15.57
CA SER A 68 22.88 -2.42 -16.15
C SER A 68 21.65 -1.66 -15.66
N PHE A 69 20.50 -2.32 -15.61
CA PHE A 69 19.27 -1.72 -15.10
C PHE A 69 19.39 -1.41 -13.59
N LEU A 70 19.95 -2.34 -12.81
CA LEU A 70 20.16 -2.15 -11.37
C LEU A 70 21.24 -1.10 -11.05
N LYS A 71 22.07 -0.68 -12.00
CA LYS A 71 22.99 0.46 -11.83
C LYS A 71 22.29 1.81 -11.92
N GLU A 72 21.05 1.84 -12.40
CA GLU A 72 20.24 3.04 -12.56
C GLU A 72 19.02 3.03 -11.63
N TYR A 73 18.47 1.86 -11.31
CA TYR A 73 17.23 1.69 -10.53
C TYR A 73 17.39 0.75 -9.33
N ILE A 74 16.56 0.96 -8.31
CA ILE A 74 16.16 -0.07 -7.35
C ILE A 74 14.77 -0.52 -7.77
N ALA A 75 14.57 -1.81 -7.98
CA ALA A 75 13.34 -2.32 -8.56
C ALA A 75 13.00 -3.73 -8.05
N LEU A 76 11.71 -4.05 -8.06
CA LEU A 76 11.17 -5.38 -7.77
C LEU A 76 10.23 -5.79 -8.91
N PRO A 77 10.23 -7.07 -9.33
CA PRO A 77 9.16 -7.56 -10.19
C PRO A 77 7.84 -7.53 -9.41
N VAL A 78 6.74 -7.36 -10.12
CA VAL A 78 5.39 -7.46 -9.56
C VAL A 78 4.64 -8.49 -10.38
N TYR A 79 3.94 -9.37 -9.68
CA TYR A 79 3.12 -10.43 -10.24
C TYR A 79 1.67 -10.19 -9.85
N LEU A 80 0.76 -10.64 -10.69
CA LEU A 80 -0.69 -10.53 -10.46
C LEU A 80 -1.29 -11.93 -10.54
N TYR A 81 -2.24 -12.21 -9.66
CA TYR A 81 -3.11 -13.39 -9.68
C TYR A 81 -4.57 -12.91 -9.83
N ASP A 82 -5.30 -13.48 -10.79
CA ASP A 82 -6.69 -13.12 -11.12
C ASP A 82 -7.57 -14.39 -11.23
N HIS A 83 -8.34 -14.66 -10.18
CA HIS A 83 -9.26 -15.82 -10.14
C HIS A 83 -10.55 -15.51 -9.35
N GLY A 84 -11.34 -14.55 -9.86
CA GLY A 84 -12.57 -14.08 -9.20
C GLY A 84 -12.35 -12.91 -8.22
N GLY A 85 -11.11 -12.45 -8.14
CA GLY A 85 -10.60 -11.30 -7.43
C GLY A 85 -9.13 -11.15 -7.82
N ILE A 86 -8.54 -9.97 -7.58
CA ILE A 86 -7.14 -9.72 -7.92
C ILE A 86 -6.29 -9.55 -6.65
N THR A 87 -5.09 -10.12 -6.69
CA THR A 87 -4.03 -9.87 -5.72
C THR A 87 -2.70 -9.73 -6.46
N ILE A 88 -1.82 -8.90 -5.93
CA ILE A 88 -0.50 -8.62 -6.47
C ILE A 88 0.58 -8.86 -5.41
N SER A 89 1.77 -9.23 -5.87
CA SER A 89 2.91 -9.45 -4.97
C SER A 89 4.22 -9.19 -5.69
N THR A 90 5.27 -8.87 -4.93
CA THR A 90 6.64 -8.82 -5.45
C THR A 90 7.31 -10.19 -5.57
N SER A 91 6.57 -11.26 -5.24
CA SER A 91 7.00 -12.65 -5.41
C SER A 91 6.04 -13.39 -6.35
N PRO A 92 6.52 -14.36 -7.15
CA PRO A 92 5.67 -15.10 -8.06
C PRO A 92 4.67 -15.98 -7.29
N PHE A 93 3.47 -16.12 -7.84
CA PHE A 93 2.48 -17.07 -7.36
C PHE A 93 2.74 -18.47 -7.93
N SER A 94 2.25 -19.50 -7.24
CA SER A 94 2.44 -20.89 -7.65
C SER A 94 1.50 -21.34 -8.77
N CYS A 95 0.40 -20.64 -9.03
CA CYS A 95 -0.59 -20.99 -10.06
C CYS A 95 -0.20 -20.40 -11.42
N PRO A 96 0.27 -21.19 -12.40
CA PRO A 96 0.74 -20.67 -13.68
C PRO A 96 -0.39 -20.24 -14.64
N TRP A 97 -1.63 -20.64 -14.38
CA TRP A 97 -2.77 -20.36 -15.27
C TRP A 97 -3.39 -19.00 -14.99
N ASP A 98 -3.51 -18.68 -13.70
CA ASP A 98 -4.20 -17.47 -13.22
C ASP A 98 -3.22 -16.41 -12.71
N SER A 99 -1.91 -16.67 -12.75
CA SER A 99 -0.90 -15.67 -12.40
C SER A 99 0.13 -15.45 -13.49
N GLY A 100 0.74 -14.27 -13.43
CA GLY A 100 1.81 -13.92 -14.34
C GLY A 100 2.50 -12.61 -13.98
N PHE A 101 3.42 -12.22 -14.84
CA PHE A 101 4.09 -10.94 -14.73
C PHE A 101 3.09 -9.80 -14.89
N PHE A 102 3.06 -8.92 -13.90
CA PHE A 102 2.21 -7.73 -13.90
C PHE A 102 2.98 -6.48 -14.33
N GLY A 103 4.24 -6.40 -13.96
CA GLY A 103 5.08 -5.22 -14.21
C GLY A 103 6.25 -5.15 -13.24
N ILE A 104 6.80 -3.96 -13.06
CA ILE A 104 7.83 -3.69 -12.06
C ILE A 104 7.44 -2.47 -11.24
N ILE A 105 7.83 -2.47 -9.97
CA ILE A 105 7.95 -1.23 -9.21
C ILE A 105 9.41 -0.82 -9.18
N ALA A 106 9.70 0.43 -9.56
CA ALA A 106 11.08 0.90 -9.67
C ALA A 106 11.22 2.35 -9.21
N VAL A 107 12.38 2.65 -8.62
CA VAL A 107 12.78 4.01 -8.26
C VAL A 107 14.18 4.30 -8.82
N PRO A 108 14.38 5.42 -9.54
CA PRO A 108 15.70 5.86 -9.97
C PRO A 108 16.64 6.10 -8.78
N LEU A 109 17.90 5.66 -8.89
CA LEU A 109 18.88 5.83 -7.81
C LEU A 109 19.17 7.31 -7.53
N ASP A 110 19.08 8.20 -8.52
CA ASP A 110 19.24 9.65 -8.33
C ASP A 110 18.10 10.27 -7.51
N LYS A 111 16.84 9.83 -7.70
CA LYS A 111 15.69 10.19 -6.85
C LYS A 111 15.97 9.79 -5.40
N VAL A 112 16.39 8.55 -5.16
CA VAL A 112 16.76 8.06 -3.81
C VAL A 112 17.89 8.88 -3.19
N ARG A 113 18.94 9.20 -3.96
CA ARG A 113 20.06 10.02 -3.46
C ARG A 113 19.60 11.41 -3.04
N ARG A 114 18.71 12.03 -3.83
CA ARG A 114 18.16 13.37 -3.54
C ARG A 114 17.28 13.38 -2.30
N GLU A 115 16.30 12.48 -2.23
CA GLU A 115 15.32 12.46 -1.13
C GLU A 115 15.95 12.16 0.22
N TYR A 116 16.92 11.24 0.25
CA TYR A 116 17.55 10.81 1.50
C TYR A 116 18.91 11.48 1.77
N GLY A 117 19.37 12.36 0.86
CA GLY A 117 20.68 13.03 0.98
C GLY A 117 21.87 12.06 0.94
N TRP A 118 21.75 10.92 0.26
CA TRP A 118 22.78 9.88 0.25
C TRP A 118 23.76 10.05 -0.91
N LYS A 119 25.06 10.07 -0.61
CA LYS A 119 26.12 10.05 -1.65
C LYS A 119 26.22 8.69 -2.34
N ASN A 120 26.24 7.62 -1.54
CA ASN A 120 26.39 6.23 -1.99
C ASN A 120 25.21 5.37 -1.55
N ILE A 121 24.75 4.49 -2.45
CA ILE A 121 23.73 3.49 -2.15
C ILE A 121 24.43 2.18 -1.82
N THR A 122 24.58 1.90 -0.52
CA THR A 122 25.14 0.64 -0.03
C THR A 122 24.11 -0.49 -0.15
N ALA A 123 24.56 -1.75 -0.06
CA ALA A 123 23.64 -2.90 -0.06
C ALA A 123 22.54 -2.80 1.02
N LYS A 124 22.89 -2.33 2.24
CA LYS A 124 21.92 -2.11 3.32
C LYS A 124 20.89 -1.03 2.96
N ARG A 125 21.32 0.06 2.31
CA ARG A 125 20.43 1.13 1.85
C ARG A 125 19.52 0.64 0.72
N ARG A 126 20.08 -0.11 -0.24
CA ARG A 126 19.31 -0.74 -1.32
C ARG A 126 18.21 -1.63 -0.77
N LYS A 127 18.55 -2.56 0.15
CA LYS A 127 17.58 -3.44 0.80
C LYS A 127 16.49 -2.67 1.56
N ARG A 128 16.83 -1.54 2.17
CA ARG A 128 15.85 -0.65 2.82
C ARG A 128 14.85 -0.07 1.82
N ILE A 129 15.33 0.40 0.66
CA ILE A 129 14.46 0.92 -0.39
C ILE A 129 13.62 -0.20 -1.01
N GLU A 130 14.18 -1.38 -1.24
CA GLU A 130 13.41 -2.56 -1.70
C GLU A 130 12.28 -2.88 -0.72
N GLY A 131 12.51 -2.79 0.59
CA GLY A 131 11.45 -2.92 1.60
C GLY A 131 10.33 -1.89 1.40
N TYR A 132 10.66 -0.62 1.17
CA TYR A 132 9.65 0.41 0.91
C TYR A 132 8.86 0.16 -0.38
N LEU A 133 9.52 -0.30 -1.45
CA LEU A 133 8.81 -0.68 -2.67
C LEU A 133 7.90 -1.89 -2.46
N GLN A 134 8.32 -2.85 -1.62
CA GLN A 134 7.49 -3.98 -1.24
C GLN A 134 6.26 -3.54 -0.44
N ASP A 135 6.44 -2.62 0.52
CA ASP A 135 5.35 -2.05 1.31
C ASP A 135 4.35 -1.31 0.41
N GLU A 136 4.80 -0.51 -0.57
CA GLU A 136 3.92 0.16 -1.53
C GLU A 136 3.06 -0.82 -2.36
N ILE A 137 3.64 -1.97 -2.74
CA ILE A 137 2.88 -3.04 -3.43
C ILE A 137 1.91 -3.72 -2.48
N SER A 138 2.30 -3.97 -1.22
CA SER A 138 1.40 -4.53 -0.21
C SER A 138 0.21 -3.61 0.07
N THR A 139 0.42 -2.30 0.15
CA THR A 139 -0.66 -1.33 0.33
C THR A 139 -1.60 -1.30 -0.88
N LEU A 140 -1.07 -1.39 -2.11
CA LEU A 140 -1.89 -1.50 -3.31
C LEU A 140 -2.65 -2.83 -3.37
N ASP A 141 -2.06 -3.92 -2.88
CA ASP A 141 -2.75 -5.20 -2.75
C ASP A 141 -3.92 -5.13 -1.76
N ASN A 142 -3.73 -4.52 -0.59
CA ASN A 142 -4.80 -4.27 0.39
C ASN A 142 -5.97 -3.51 -0.24
N TYR A 143 -5.69 -2.52 -1.10
CA TYR A 143 -6.72 -1.82 -1.87
C TYR A 143 -7.46 -2.76 -2.84
N TYR A 144 -6.72 -3.58 -3.60
CA TYR A 144 -7.30 -4.52 -4.56
C TYR A 144 -8.12 -5.65 -3.91
N THR A 145 -7.75 -6.08 -2.71
CA THR A 145 -8.46 -7.11 -1.95
C THR A 145 -9.60 -6.54 -1.10
N GLY A 146 -9.74 -5.20 -1.04
CA GLY A 146 -10.78 -4.52 -0.26
C GLY A 146 -10.48 -4.46 1.25
N GLU A 147 -9.25 -4.75 1.66
CA GLU A 147 -8.78 -4.57 3.04
C GLU A 147 -8.45 -3.10 3.29
N VAL A 148 -9.45 -2.23 3.17
CA VAL A 148 -9.35 -0.81 3.53
C VAL A 148 -10.41 -0.50 4.57
N PHE A 149 -10.04 0.31 5.55
CA PHE A 149 -10.82 0.53 6.75
C PHE A 149 -10.95 2.00 7.09
N GLY A 150 -11.98 2.31 7.86
CA GLY A 150 -12.15 3.57 8.55
C GLY A 150 -12.87 3.37 9.87
N TYR A 151 -12.87 4.42 10.70
CA TYR A 151 -13.54 4.40 11.98
C TYR A 151 -14.50 5.56 12.15
N ARG A 152 -15.48 5.35 13.04
CA ARG A 152 -16.33 6.39 13.61
C ARG A 152 -16.34 6.23 15.13
N ILE A 153 -16.12 7.33 15.85
CA ILE A 153 -16.21 7.39 17.31
C ILE A 153 -17.57 7.97 17.67
N MET A 154 -18.39 7.17 18.36
CA MET A 154 -19.76 7.53 18.75
C MET A 154 -19.92 7.43 20.26
N PRO A 155 -20.58 8.37 20.95
CA PRO A 155 -21.01 8.17 22.33
C PRO A 155 -21.85 6.89 22.48
N GLU A 156 -21.76 6.20 23.62
CA GLU A 156 -22.62 5.04 23.88
C GLU A 156 -24.09 5.41 24.07
N SER A 157 -24.37 6.66 24.46
CA SER A 157 -25.72 7.14 24.74
C SER A 157 -26.41 7.81 23.54
N ASP A 158 -25.68 8.10 22.46
CA ASP A 158 -26.16 8.90 21.35
C ASP A 158 -25.52 8.44 20.03
N ASP A 159 -26.34 7.89 19.14
CA ASP A 159 -25.93 7.35 17.83
C ASP A 159 -25.91 8.44 16.73
N ASP A 160 -26.38 9.65 17.03
CA ASP A 160 -26.44 10.77 16.06
C ASP A 160 -25.31 11.79 16.29
N ASN A 161 -24.60 11.72 17.41
CA ASN A 161 -23.54 12.66 17.77
C ASN A 161 -22.13 12.07 17.56
N GLU A 162 -21.70 11.94 16.30
CA GLU A 162 -20.34 11.52 15.97
C GLU A 162 -19.28 12.47 16.55
N LEU A 163 -18.32 11.93 17.29
CA LEU A 163 -17.20 12.68 17.84
C LEU A 163 -16.11 12.92 16.79
N ASP A 164 -15.70 11.85 16.11
CA ASP A 164 -14.66 11.92 15.07
C ASP A 164 -14.76 10.72 14.12
N SER A 165 -14.25 10.88 12.91
CA SER A 165 -14.10 9.80 11.94
C SER A 165 -12.90 10.01 11.02
N CYS A 166 -12.25 8.91 10.68
CA CYS A 166 -11.14 8.90 9.72
C CYS A 166 -11.18 7.61 8.89
N TRP A 167 -10.77 7.72 7.62
CA TRP A 167 -10.95 6.69 6.59
C TRP A 167 -9.69 6.53 5.75
N GLY A 168 -9.62 5.49 4.91
CA GLY A 168 -8.45 5.23 4.07
C GLY A 168 -7.27 4.58 4.81
N PHE A 169 -7.54 3.71 5.78
CA PHE A 169 -6.53 2.89 6.43
C PHE A 169 -6.39 1.54 5.70
N TYR A 170 -5.28 1.33 5.00
CA TYR A 170 -5.06 0.13 4.19
C TYR A 170 -4.42 -0.98 5.04
N GLY A 171 -4.98 -2.17 4.94
CA GLY A 171 -4.49 -3.38 5.60
C GLY A 171 -4.90 -3.52 7.05
N THR A 172 -4.82 -4.74 7.58
CA THR A 172 -5.18 -5.02 8.98
C THR A 172 -4.07 -4.67 9.96
N GLU A 173 -2.86 -4.40 9.48
CA GLU A 173 -1.71 -3.96 10.26
C GLU A 173 -1.92 -2.59 10.92
N CYS A 174 -2.73 -1.72 10.33
CA CYS A 174 -3.02 -0.38 10.84
C CYS A 174 -3.94 -0.40 12.07
N MET A 175 -4.61 -1.53 12.36
CA MET A 175 -5.68 -1.62 13.35
C MET A 175 -5.24 -1.18 14.75
N LYS A 176 -4.01 -1.52 15.14
CA LYS A 176 -3.45 -1.13 16.44
C LYS A 176 -3.24 0.37 16.56
N GLU A 177 -2.75 1.01 15.49
CA GLU A 177 -2.49 2.45 15.45
C GLU A 177 -3.80 3.23 15.41
N LEU A 178 -4.74 2.77 14.57
CA LEU A 178 -6.10 3.28 14.49
C LEU A 178 -6.80 3.26 15.87
N GLU A 179 -6.76 2.11 16.56
CA GLU A 179 -7.38 2.00 17.89
C GLU A 179 -6.70 2.93 18.91
N ALA A 180 -5.37 3.04 18.87
CA ALA A 180 -4.62 3.92 19.76
C ALA A 180 -4.97 5.40 19.53
N GLU A 181 -5.11 5.83 18.28
CA GLU A 181 -5.55 7.18 17.91
C GLU A 181 -6.95 7.47 18.43
N CYS A 182 -7.90 6.56 18.21
CA CYS A 182 -9.27 6.71 18.70
C CYS A 182 -9.32 6.86 20.23
N ARG A 183 -8.57 6.04 20.96
CA ARG A 183 -8.48 6.12 22.43
C ARG A 183 -7.90 7.46 22.87
N HIS A 184 -6.88 7.97 22.16
CA HIS A 184 -6.30 9.27 22.44
C HIS A 184 -7.30 10.43 22.28
N ILE A 185 -8.08 10.40 21.19
CA ILE A 185 -9.16 11.39 20.93
C ILE A 185 -10.19 11.37 22.06
N ILE A 186 -10.69 10.18 22.42
CA ILE A 186 -11.68 10.00 23.50
C ILE A 186 -11.16 10.54 24.83
N ASP A 187 -9.92 10.21 25.20
CA ASP A 187 -9.31 10.67 26.44
C ASP A 187 -9.11 12.20 26.46
N GLY A 188 -8.79 12.79 25.30
CA GLY A 188 -8.74 14.24 25.12
C GLY A 188 -10.10 14.90 25.34
N GLN A 189 -11.16 14.32 24.74
CA GLN A 189 -12.53 14.83 24.87
C GLN A 189 -13.01 14.77 26.32
N ASN A 190 -12.80 13.66 27.02
CA ASN A 190 -13.23 13.50 28.41
C ASN A 190 -12.52 14.47 29.36
N LYS A 191 -11.26 14.84 29.08
CA LYS A 191 -10.54 15.86 29.85
C LYS A 191 -11.07 17.28 29.61
N ALA A 192 -11.63 17.57 28.44
CA ALA A 192 -12.18 18.89 28.12
C ALA A 192 -13.54 19.14 28.78
N VAL A 193 -14.27 18.08 29.11
CA VAL A 193 -15.62 18.13 29.70
C VAL A 193 -15.59 18.03 31.25
N ALA A 194 -14.46 17.62 31.83
CA ALA A 194 -14.23 17.52 33.28
C ALA A 194 -13.75 18.85 33.89
#